data_AF-A0A1J3JWQ9-F1
#
_entry.id   AF-A0A1J3JWQ9-F1
#
_cell.length_a   1.000
_cell.length_b   1.000
_cell.length_c   1.000
_cell.angle_alpha   90.00
_cell.angle_beta   90.00
_cell.angle_gamma   90.00
#
_symmetry.space_group_name_H-M   'P 1'
#
loop_
_entity.id
_entity.type
_entity.pdbx_description
1 polymer ?
#
loop_
_entity_poly.entity_id
_entity_poly.type
_entity_poly.pdbx_seq_one_letter_code
_entity_poly.pdbx_strand_id
1 'polypeptide(L)'
;PDLEAWLSVNSLIVGWLRTSIEPRVRSTVTFITDAHKLWDNLKERFSVGNKVRIHQLMCQLASCRQEGQAVIDYYGRLAKMWEELQTYRPIPACTCDAAAVYEKEREDERVHQFVMGLDESRFGHV
;
A
#
# COMPACT_ATOMS: atom_id res chain seq x y z
N PRO A 1 -7.57 3.55 -38.90
CA PRO A 1 -6.17 3.85 -38.49
C PRO A 1 -5.91 3.59 -36.99
N ASP A 2 -6.87 3.91 -36.11
CA ASP A 2 -6.69 3.78 -34.66
C ASP A 2 -6.87 2.36 -34.10
N LEU A 3 -7.72 1.53 -34.72
CA LEU A 3 -8.07 0.21 -34.16
C LEU A 3 -6.90 -0.79 -34.19
N GLU A 4 -6.17 -0.88 -35.31
CA GLU A 4 -5.01 -1.77 -35.46
C GLU A 4 -3.88 -1.42 -34.49
N ALA A 5 -3.62 -0.12 -34.32
CA ALA A 5 -2.65 0.38 -33.35
C ALA A 5 -3.09 0.03 -31.92
N TRP A 6 -4.37 0.23 -31.59
CA TRP A 6 -4.93 -0.14 -30.29
C TRP A 6 -4.81 -1.64 -30.01
N LEU A 7 -5.16 -2.50 -30.96
CA LEU A 7 -5.05 -3.96 -30.83
C LEU A 7 -3.61 -4.42 -30.61
N SER A 8 -2.66 -3.78 -31.29
CA SER A 8 -1.23 -4.05 -31.14
C SER A 8 -0.74 -3.70 -29.74
N VAL A 9 -1.10 -2.50 -29.25
CA VAL A 9 -0.75 -2.05 -27.90
C VAL A 9 -1.41 -2.91 -26.83
N ASN A 10 -2.70 -3.25 -26.98
CA ASN A 10 -3.40 -4.13 -26.05
C ASN A 10 -2.70 -5.50 -25.95
N SER A 11 -2.33 -6.10 -27.08
CA SER A 11 -1.64 -7.40 -27.12
C SER A 11 -0.26 -7.34 -26.45
N LEU A 12 0.48 -6.24 -26.64
CA LEU A 12 1.75 -5.99 -25.98
C LEU A 12 1.59 -5.94 -24.45
N ILE A 13 0.61 -5.17 -23.95
CA ILE A 13 0.33 -5.04 -22.52
C ILE A 13 -0.08 -6.39 -21.91
N VAL A 14 -0.91 -7.18 -22.60
CA VAL A 14 -1.24 -8.55 -22.17
C VAL A 14 0.03 -9.39 -22.03
N GLY A 15 0.95 -9.31 -22.99
CA GLY A 15 2.23 -10.02 -22.93
C GLY A 15 3.06 -9.62 -21.70
N TRP A 16 3.18 -8.31 -21.44
CA TRP A 16 3.91 -7.79 -20.28
C TRP A 16 3.29 -8.22 -18.95
N LEU A 17 1.97 -8.06 -18.79
CA LEU A 17 1.25 -8.50 -17.60
C LEU A 17 1.44 -9.99 -17.33
N ARG A 18 1.41 -10.84 -18.37
CA ARG A 18 1.63 -12.28 -18.20
C ARG A 18 3.07 -12.62 -17.86
N THR A 19 4.03 -11.85 -18.35
CA THR A 19 5.45 -12.10 -18.11
C THR A 19 5.88 -11.65 -16.72
N SER A 20 5.22 -10.64 -16.14
CA SER A 20 5.49 -10.16 -14.78
C SER A 20 4.95 -11.06 -13.67
N ILE A 21 4.09 -12.03 -13.98
CA ILE A 21 3.49 -12.93 -12.98
C ILE A 21 4.42 -14.11 -12.72
N GLU A 22 4.67 -14.40 -11.44
CA GLU A 22 5.36 -15.60 -10.97
C GLU A 22 4.83 -16.86 -11.66
N PRO A 23 5.68 -17.75 -12.23
CA PRO A 23 5.23 -18.86 -13.08
C PRO A 23 4.15 -19.75 -12.48
N ARG A 24 4.20 -19.99 -11.15
CA ARG A 24 3.21 -20.78 -10.41
C ARG A 24 1.85 -20.10 -10.29
N VAL A 25 1.82 -18.78 -10.21
CA VAL A 25 0.58 -18.00 -10.17
C VAL A 25 0.00 -17.90 -11.59
N ARG A 26 0.87 -17.72 -12.59
CA ARG A 26 0.50 -17.58 -14.00
C ARG A 26 -0.29 -18.78 -14.54
N SER A 27 0.00 -19.99 -14.08
CA SER A 27 -0.73 -21.21 -14.49
C SER A 27 -2.20 -21.22 -14.04
N THR A 28 -2.55 -20.40 -13.03
CA THR A 28 -3.92 -20.28 -12.50
C THR A 28 -4.73 -19.17 -13.17
N VAL A 29 -4.08 -18.33 -13.98
CA VAL A 29 -4.69 -17.18 -14.67
C VAL A 29 -5.25 -17.65 -16.01
N THR A 30 -6.56 -17.46 -16.20
CA THR A 30 -7.25 -17.83 -17.44
C THR A 30 -6.75 -16.97 -18.62
N PHE A 31 -6.96 -17.46 -19.84
CA PHE A 31 -6.58 -16.69 -21.03
C PHE A 31 -7.55 -15.53 -21.26
N ILE A 32 -7.07 -14.30 -21.06
CA ILE A 32 -7.81 -13.05 -21.32
C ILE A 32 -7.00 -12.24 -22.34
N THR A 33 -7.63 -11.85 -23.44
CA THR A 33 -7.02 -11.11 -24.56
C THR A 33 -7.10 -9.59 -24.40
N ASP A 34 -7.96 -9.11 -23.50
CA ASP A 34 -8.12 -7.71 -23.18
C ASP A 34 -7.25 -7.37 -21.96
N ALA A 35 -6.33 -6.43 -22.12
CA ALA A 35 -5.38 -6.04 -21.08
C ALA A 35 -6.07 -5.50 -19.83
N HIS A 36 -7.15 -4.74 -20.00
CA HIS A 36 -7.90 -4.15 -18.89
C HIS A 36 -8.61 -5.25 -18.09
N LYS A 37 -9.32 -6.15 -18.77
CA LYS A 37 -9.99 -7.28 -18.11
C LYS A 37 -9.01 -8.23 -17.43
N LEU A 38 -7.83 -8.44 -18.03
CA LEU A 38 -6.77 -9.24 -17.41
C LEU A 38 -6.29 -8.58 -16.12
N TRP A 39 -6.02 -7.27 -16.15
CA TRP A 39 -5.63 -6.52 -14.98
C TRP A 39 -6.69 -6.55 -13.87
N ASP A 40 -7.96 -6.33 -14.20
CA ASP A 40 -9.05 -6.37 -13.23
C ASP A 40 -9.18 -7.75 -12.57
N ASN A 41 -9.06 -8.83 -13.34
CA ASN A 41 -9.10 -10.20 -12.81
C ASN A 41 -7.94 -10.48 -11.85
N LEU A 42 -6.73 -10.03 -12.20
CA LEU A 42 -5.55 -10.16 -11.33
C LEU A 42 -5.74 -9.35 -10.05
N LYS A 43 -6.23 -8.11 -10.17
CA LYS A 43 -6.51 -7.24 -9.05
C LYS A 43 -7.55 -7.85 -8.12
N GLU A 44 -8.68 -8.32 -8.63
CA GLU A 44 -9.72 -8.94 -7.80
C GLU A 44 -9.20 -10.16 -7.02
N ARG A 45 -8.49 -11.06 -7.71
CA ARG A 45 -8.00 -12.32 -7.11
C ARG A 45 -6.85 -12.13 -6.13
N PHE A 46 -5.90 -11.25 -6.45
CA PHE A 46 -4.64 -11.16 -5.72
C PHE A 46 -4.53 -9.92 -4.82
N SER A 47 -5.45 -8.96 -4.92
CA SER A 47 -5.52 -7.83 -3.98
C SER A 47 -5.95 -8.23 -2.56
N VAL A 48 -6.43 -9.46 -2.33
CA VAL A 48 -6.71 -9.98 -0.97
C VAL A 48 -5.43 -9.95 -0.11
N GLY A 49 -4.26 -10.16 -0.73
CA GLY A 49 -2.96 -10.00 -0.08
C GLY A 49 -2.76 -8.61 0.53
N ASN A 50 -3.37 -7.57 -0.06
CA ASN A 50 -3.28 -6.20 0.45
C ASN A 50 -3.96 -6.08 1.82
N LYS A 51 -5.08 -6.77 2.08
CA LYS A 51 -5.75 -6.71 3.39
C LYS A 51 -4.95 -7.38 4.49
N VAL A 52 -4.37 -8.54 4.20
CA VAL A 52 -3.48 -9.25 5.14
C VAL A 52 -2.24 -8.41 5.43
N ARG A 53 -1.64 -7.81 4.39
CA ARG A 53 -0.48 -6.93 4.52
C ARG A 53 -0.80 -5.66 5.32
N ILE A 54 -1.96 -5.02 5.09
CA ILE A 54 -2.46 -3.91 5.90
C ILE A 54 -2.50 -4.31 7.37
N HIS A 55 -3.13 -5.45 7.70
CA HIS A 55 -3.23 -5.89 9.09
C HIS A 55 -1.86 -6.15 9.72
N GLN A 56 -0.95 -6.81 8.99
CA GLN A 56 0.43 -7.01 9.45
C GLN A 56 1.14 -5.68 9.75
N LEU A 57 1.03 -4.69 8.86
CA LEU A 57 1.60 -3.36 9.06
C LEU A 57 0.99 -2.67 10.29
N MET A 58 -0.33 -2.75 10.48
CA MET A 58 -1.00 -2.18 11.66
C MET A 58 -0.52 -2.83 12.96
N CYS A 59 -0.33 -4.16 12.99
CA CYS A 59 0.24 -4.84 14.15
C CYS A 59 1.69 -4.41 14.41
N GLN A 60 2.52 -4.30 13.37
CA GLN A 60 3.92 -3.87 13.48
C GLN A 60 4.04 -2.43 14.00
N LEU A 61 3.19 -1.52 13.51
CA LEU A 61 3.09 -0.15 14.01
C LEU A 61 2.70 -0.13 15.48
N ALA A 62 1.66 -0.87 15.86
CA ALA A 62 1.16 -0.92 17.24
C ALA A 62 2.20 -1.48 18.23
N SER A 63 3.08 -2.38 17.79
CA SER A 63 4.16 -2.95 18.61
C SER A 63 5.49 -2.21 18.49
N CYS A 64 5.60 -1.18 17.63
CA CYS A 64 6.86 -0.48 17.41
C CYS A 64 7.19 0.41 18.61
N ARG A 65 8.38 0.23 19.18
CA ARG A 65 8.89 1.00 20.33
C ARG A 65 10.28 1.57 20.01
N GLN A 66 10.65 2.66 20.69
CA GLN A 66 11.95 3.30 20.56
C GLN A 66 13.09 2.38 21.04
N GLU A 67 12.90 1.69 22.17
CA GLU A 67 13.80 0.64 22.70
C GLU A 67 15.24 1.13 22.88
N GLY A 68 15.42 2.35 23.39
CA GLY A 68 16.73 2.95 23.65
C GLY A 68 17.45 3.49 22.41
N GLN A 69 16.89 3.31 21.20
CA GLN A 69 17.46 3.86 19.96
C GLN A 69 17.34 5.39 19.90
N ALA A 70 18.08 6.02 18.98
CA ALA A 70 17.88 7.44 18.72
C ALA A 70 16.47 7.68 18.16
N VAL A 71 15.85 8.79 18.56
CA VAL A 71 14.47 9.13 18.15
C VAL A 71 14.35 9.18 16.62
N ILE A 72 15.38 9.64 15.92
CA ILE A 72 15.43 9.68 14.46
C ILE A 72 15.34 8.28 13.82
N ASP A 73 16.01 7.29 14.41
CA ASP A 73 16.01 5.90 13.90
C ASP A 73 14.67 5.23 14.15
N TYR A 74 14.08 5.48 15.33
CA TYR A 74 12.72 5.04 15.66
C TYR A 74 11.69 5.64 14.70
N TYR A 75 11.73 6.96 14.51
CA TYR A 75 10.85 7.64 13.56
C TYR A 75 11.02 7.11 12.14
N GLY A 76 12.25 6.85 11.68
CA GLY A 76 12.52 6.29 10.36
C GLY A 76 11.86 4.92 10.14
N ARG A 77 11.82 4.07 11.18
CA ARG A 77 11.09 2.78 11.12
C ARG A 77 9.59 2.98 10.98
N LEU A 78 9.01 3.91 11.75
CA LEU A 78 7.59 4.26 11.65
C LEU A 78 7.24 4.84 10.28
N ALA A 79 8.01 5.81 9.80
CA ALA A 79 7.81 6.49 8.52
C ALA A 79 7.74 5.49 7.36
N LYS A 80 8.67 4.52 7.32
CA LYS A 80 8.66 3.47 6.32
C LYS A 80 7.38 2.62 6.34
N MET A 81 6.89 2.26 7.53
CA MET A 81 5.64 1.50 7.66
C MET A 81 4.41 2.34 7.28
N TRP A 82 4.39 3.63 7.61
CA TRP A 82 3.32 4.54 7.21
C TRP A 82 3.25 4.78 5.71
N GLU A 83 4.40 4.97 5.06
CA GLU A 83 4.48 5.10 3.60
C GLU A 83 3.97 3.83 2.92
N GLU A 84 4.39 2.66 3.40
CA GLU A 84 3.92 1.39 2.86
C GLU A 84 2.40 1.23 3.06
N LEU A 85 1.88 1.52 4.26
CA LEU A 85 0.44 1.44 4.56
C LEU A 85 -0.39 2.39 3.69
N GLN A 86 0.15 3.57 3.38
CA GLN A 86 -0.48 4.55 2.49
C GLN A 86 -0.64 4.04 1.06
N THR A 87 0.27 3.18 0.57
CA THR A 87 0.12 2.55 -0.76
C THR A 87 -1.10 1.62 -0.82
N TYR A 88 -1.46 0.99 0.31
CA TYR A 88 -2.60 0.08 0.40
C TYR A 88 -3.91 0.78 0.81
N ARG A 89 -3.82 1.94 1.47
CA ARG A 89 -4.97 2.76 1.91
C ARG A 89 -4.84 4.21 1.39
N PRO A 90 -4.91 4.44 0.07
CA PRO A 90 -4.91 5.79 -0.47
C PRO A 90 -6.15 6.56 0.00
N ILE A 91 -6.00 7.85 0.27
CA ILE A 91 -7.15 8.73 0.48
C ILE A 91 -7.86 8.89 -0.86
N PRO A 92 -9.17 8.64 -0.96
CA PRO A 92 -9.91 8.86 -2.19
C PRO A 92 -9.79 10.31 -2.63
N ALA A 93 -9.45 10.54 -3.90
CA ALA A 93 -9.52 11.87 -4.47
C ALA A 93 -10.99 12.32 -4.49
N CYS A 94 -11.32 13.43 -3.82
CA CYS A 94 -12.60 14.11 -3.97
C CYS A 94 -12.37 15.59 -4.25
N THR A 95 -13.35 16.23 -4.90
CA THR A 95 -13.42 17.68 -5.08
C THR A 95 -13.93 18.41 -3.84
N CYS A 96 -14.03 17.69 -2.73
CA CYS A 96 -14.63 18.10 -1.47
C CYS A 96 -13.57 18.21 -0.37
N ASP A 97 -13.92 18.84 0.75
CA ASP A 97 -12.97 19.02 1.86
C ASP A 97 -12.70 17.70 2.64
N ALA A 98 -13.42 16.62 2.35
CA ALA A 98 -13.27 15.35 3.06
C ALA A 98 -11.86 14.77 2.94
N ALA A 99 -11.19 14.94 1.79
CA ALA A 99 -9.81 14.47 1.62
C ALA A 99 -8.85 15.12 2.62
N ALA A 100 -9.00 16.43 2.86
CA ALA A 100 -8.19 17.16 3.84
C ALA A 100 -8.49 16.70 5.29
N VAL A 101 -9.75 16.39 5.60
CA VAL A 101 -10.14 15.84 6.91
C VAL A 101 -9.47 14.48 7.14
N TYR A 102 -9.53 13.56 6.17
CA TYR A 102 -8.90 12.25 6.30
C TYR A 102 -7.37 12.33 6.37
N GLU A 103 -6.73 13.28 5.68
CA GLU A 103 -5.28 13.49 5.80
C GLU A 103 -4.93 13.97 7.20
N LYS A 104 -5.73 14.89 7.77
CA LYS A 104 -5.53 15.35 9.14
C LYS A 104 -5.69 14.22 10.16
N GLU A 105 -6.76 13.43 10.07
CA GLU A 105 -6.96 12.27 10.97
C GLU A 105 -5.80 11.27 10.91
N ARG A 106 -5.24 11.08 9.71
CA ARG A 106 -4.08 10.21 9.50
C ARG A 106 -2.82 10.78 10.15
N GLU A 107 -2.55 12.07 10.00
CA GLU A 107 -1.43 12.73 10.67
C GLU A 107 -1.58 12.67 12.20
N ASP A 108 -2.79 12.91 12.71
CA ASP A 108 -3.07 12.78 14.14
C ASP A 108 -2.82 11.34 14.65
N GLU A 109 -3.20 10.32 13.88
CA GLU A 109 -2.90 8.91 14.19
C GLU A 109 -1.38 8.62 14.19
N ARG A 110 -0.64 9.16 13.22
CA ARG A 110 0.83 9.03 13.16
C ARG A 110 1.50 9.63 14.39
N VAL A 111 1.05 10.81 14.82
CA VAL A 111 1.53 11.46 16.05
C VAL A 111 1.26 10.59 17.26
N HIS A 112 0.04 10.07 17.42
CA HIS A 112 -0.29 9.18 18.53
C HIS A 112 0.59 7.92 18.55
N GLN A 113 0.75 7.26 17.40
CA GLN A 113 1.58 6.05 17.28
C GLN A 113 3.05 6.32 17.61
N PHE A 114 3.58 7.48 17.20
CA PHE A 114 4.93 7.92 17.55
C PHE A 114 5.08 8.13 19.06
N VAL A 115 4.20 8.93 19.67
CA VAL A 115 4.30 9.27 21.10
C VAL A 115 4.15 8.02 21.97
N MET A 116 3.19 7.13 21.64
CA MET A 116 2.92 5.91 22.40
C MET A 116 4.06 4.88 22.40
N GLY A 117 5.03 5.00 21.48
CA GLY A 117 6.18 4.12 21.44
C GLY A 117 7.49 4.75 21.88
N LEU A 118 7.50 6.01 22.30
CA LEU A 118 8.67 6.64 22.92
C LEU A 118 9.01 5.97 24.26
N ASP A 119 10.29 5.97 24.61
CA ASP A 119 10.74 5.41 25.90
C ASP A 119 10.24 6.28 27.06
N GLU A 120 9.35 5.75 27.90
CA GLU A 120 8.78 6.46 29.07
C GLU A 120 9.86 7.00 30.02
N SER A 121 10.97 6.27 30.18
CA SER A 121 12.08 6.68 31.05
C SER A 121 12.77 7.96 30.58
N ARG A 122 12.65 8.32 29.29
CA ARG A 122 13.27 9.50 28.69
C ARG A 122 12.25 10.59 28.34
N PHE A 123 11.00 10.21 28.07
CA PHE A 123 9.98 11.11 27.54
C PHE A 123 8.62 11.07 28.27
N GLY A 124 8.48 10.33 29.38
CA GLY A 124 7.21 10.14 30.09
C GLY A 124 6.61 11.38 30.79
N HIS A 125 7.20 12.56 30.61
CA HIS A 125 6.68 13.85 31.10
C HIS A 125 6.23 14.79 29.97
N VAL A 126 6.25 14.33 28.72
CA VAL A 126 5.75 15.07 27.55
C VAL A 126 4.26 14.84 27.39
#